data_AF-A0A0G2B3E2-F1
#
_entry.id   AF-A0A0G2B3E2-F1
#
_cell.length_a   1.000
_cell.length_b   1.000
_cell.length_c   1.000
_cell.angle_alpha   90.00
_cell.angle_beta   90.00
_cell.angle_gamma   90.00
#
_symmetry.space_group_name_H-M   'P 1'
#
loop_
_entity.id
_entity.type
_entity.pdbx_description
1 polymer ?
#
loop_
_entity_poly.entity_id
_entity_poly.type
_entity_poly.pdbx_seq_one_letter_code
_entity_poly.pdbx_strand_id
1 'polypeptide(L)'
;MLTDGEEVVLTGKLILHGKKVQFQSPQFESTKIRGQNLVHAGRLVPVYPQHEIITSKWLREKMTLIKGAIPEIPETLPEAVLEEEHLLPRSDAVYALHFPDDASQVERALQRMEFEEMYRVQKEALERKREWQGRTQERLKIPMDIELIRALFASLRFTPTNSQKIAIYEILKDMEQSRPMSRLLEGDVGSGKTLVATAVMANVIRHGGQCALMVPTEVLAKQHVQSIGETLIHFYTYLQGKEGGTKMH
;
A
#
# COMPACT_ATOMS: atom_id res chain seq x y z
N MET A 1 12.42 9.09 48.44
CA MET A 1 13.60 8.64 49.22
C MET A 1 13.30 7.25 49.72
N LEU A 2 14.23 6.31 49.58
CA LEU A 2 14.09 4.96 50.12
C LEU A 2 14.30 5.01 51.63
N THR A 3 13.45 4.30 52.38
CA THR A 3 13.59 4.17 53.83
C THR A 3 14.36 2.91 54.19
N ASP A 4 15.14 2.95 55.27
CA ASP A 4 15.84 1.76 55.76
C ASP A 4 14.84 0.62 56.08
N GLY A 5 15.15 -0.59 55.62
CA GLY A 5 14.26 -1.75 55.73
C GLY A 5 13.12 -1.79 54.70
N GLU A 6 13.14 -0.94 53.67
CA GLU A 6 12.19 -1.01 52.56
C GLU A 6 12.58 -2.04 51.51
N GLU A 7 11.68 -2.99 51.27
CA GLU A 7 11.80 -3.92 50.15
C GLU A 7 11.46 -3.21 48.84
N VAL A 8 12.34 -3.39 47.84
CA VAL A 8 12.22 -2.77 46.52
C VAL A 8 12.59 -3.76 45.42
N VAL A 9 11.99 -3.59 44.25
CA VAL A 9 12.40 -4.28 43.02
C VAL A 9 13.30 -3.34 42.23
N LEU A 10 14.51 -3.81 41.90
CA LEU A 10 15.48 -3.07 41.09
C LEU A 10 15.52 -3.64 39.67
N THR A 11 15.51 -2.76 38.67
CA THR A 11 15.68 -3.14 37.26
C THR A 11 16.67 -2.20 36.60
N GLY A 12 17.65 -2.75 35.91
CA GLY A 12 18.66 -1.95 35.23
C GLY A 12 19.74 -2.80 34.59
N LYS A 13 20.63 -2.13 33.85
CA LYS A 13 21.76 -2.79 33.20
C LYS A 13 22.85 -3.09 34.23
N LEU A 14 23.32 -4.34 34.26
CA LEU A 14 24.50 -4.71 35.03
C LEU A 14 25.76 -4.35 34.23
N ILE A 15 26.69 -3.66 34.89
CA ILE A 15 28.01 -3.33 34.33
C ILE A 15 29.10 -3.83 35.28
N LEU A 16 30.23 -4.24 34.70
CA LEU A 16 31.41 -4.63 35.46
C LEU A 16 32.29 -3.38 35.69
N HIS A 17 32.56 -3.05 36.94
CA HIS A 17 33.45 -1.94 37.30
C HIS A 17 34.59 -2.47 38.17
N GLY A 18 35.76 -2.64 37.55
CA GLY A 18 36.87 -3.39 38.14
C GLY A 18 36.50 -4.87 38.30
N LYS A 19 36.51 -5.38 39.54
CA LYS A 19 36.11 -6.76 39.88
C LYS A 19 34.70 -6.88 40.45
N LYS A 20 33.93 -5.79 40.51
CA LYS A 20 32.59 -5.75 41.10
C LYS A 20 31.54 -5.54 40.03
N VAL A 21 30.41 -6.24 40.16
CA VAL A 21 29.21 -6.02 39.34
C VAL A 21 28.39 -4.93 40.01
N GLN A 22 27.95 -3.94 39.24
CA GLN A 22 27.09 -2.85 39.72
C GLN A 22 25.97 -2.58 38.72
N PHE A 23 24.83 -2.09 39.20
CA PHE A 23 23.78 -1.58 38.33
C PHE A 23 24.14 -0.17 37.84
N GLN A 24 23.99 0.07 36.54
CA GLN A 24 24.10 1.40 35.96
C GLN A 24 22.72 2.08 36.00
N SER A 25 22.58 3.10 36.85
CA SER A 25 21.35 3.90 37.00
C SER A 25 20.06 3.07 37.10
N PRO A 26 19.96 2.12 38.07
CA PRO A 26 18.81 1.25 38.18
C PRO A 26 17.54 2.03 38.50
N GLN A 27 16.43 1.62 37.89
CA GLN A 27 15.11 2.03 38.30
C GLN A 27 14.65 1.14 39.47
N PHE A 28 13.91 1.71 40.40
CA PHE A 28 13.37 0.98 41.54
C PHE A 28 11.87 1.22 41.69
N GLU A 29 11.17 0.20 42.17
CA GLU A 29 9.75 0.23 42.53
C GLU A 29 9.58 -0.35 43.94
N SER A 30 8.84 0.34 44.81
CA SER A 30 8.62 -0.10 46.21
C SER A 30 7.59 -1.22 46.27
N THR A 31 7.87 -2.27 47.04
CA THR A 31 6.93 -3.38 47.26
C THR A 31 5.93 -3.08 48.39
N LYS A 32 6.09 -1.95 49.11
CA LYS A 32 5.31 -1.62 50.32
C LYS A 32 3.85 -1.26 50.05
N ILE A 33 3.45 -0.95 48.82
CA ILE A 33 2.04 -0.68 48.52
C ILE A 33 1.32 -2.03 48.35
N ARG A 34 0.95 -2.65 49.48
CA ARG A 34 0.12 -3.86 49.54
C ARG A 34 -1.12 -3.68 48.65
N GLY A 35 -1.23 -4.48 47.60
CA GLY A 35 -2.37 -4.48 46.67
C GLY A 35 -2.15 -3.76 45.34
N GLN A 36 -1.00 -3.13 45.10
CA GLN A 36 -0.63 -2.64 43.77
C GLN A 36 0.34 -3.61 43.09
N ASN A 37 -0.05 -4.11 41.91
CA ASN A 37 0.84 -4.90 41.05
C ASN A 37 1.97 -4.01 40.54
N LEU A 38 3.19 -4.57 40.42
CA LEU A 38 4.33 -3.87 39.84
C LEU A 38 3.97 -3.34 38.45
N VAL A 39 4.08 -2.02 38.26
CA VAL A 39 3.70 -1.37 37.00
C VAL A 39 4.87 -1.33 36.03
N HIS A 40 6.11 -1.28 36.55
CA HIS A 40 7.30 -1.01 35.76
C HIS A 40 8.33 -2.14 35.72
N ALA A 41 8.24 -3.11 36.63
CA ALA A 41 9.20 -4.19 36.76
C ALA A 41 8.52 -5.56 36.93
N GLY A 42 9.28 -6.64 36.71
CA GLY A 42 8.81 -8.02 36.95
C GLY A 42 7.80 -8.56 35.92
N ARG A 43 7.58 -7.86 34.82
CA ARG A 43 6.69 -8.25 33.72
C ARG A 43 7.13 -7.63 32.38
N LEU A 44 6.52 -8.07 31.29
CA LEU A 44 6.62 -7.36 30.01
C LEU A 44 5.93 -5.99 30.15
N VAL A 45 6.64 -4.93 29.75
CA VAL A 45 6.15 -3.56 29.88
C VAL A 45 6.31 -2.81 28.56
N PRO A 46 5.31 -2.00 28.17
CA PRO A 46 5.42 -1.20 26.96
C PRO A 46 6.47 -0.09 27.12
N VAL A 47 7.19 0.14 26.04
CA VAL A 47 8.11 1.27 25.88
C VAL A 47 7.45 2.27 24.94
N TYR A 48 7.11 3.43 25.49
CA TYR A 48 6.52 4.52 24.73
C TYR A 48 7.57 5.50 24.24
N PRO A 49 7.34 6.20 23.11
CA PRO A 49 8.11 7.38 22.74
C PRO A 49 8.23 8.35 23.92
N GLN A 50 9.44 8.84 24.18
CA GLN A 50 9.73 9.71 25.32
C GLN A 50 9.96 11.14 24.86
N HIS A 51 9.44 12.09 25.64
CA HIS A 51 9.73 13.51 25.58
C HIS A 51 10.28 13.95 26.94
N GLU A 52 10.90 15.14 27.03
CA GLU A 52 11.47 15.68 28.27
C GLU A 52 10.52 15.65 29.47
N ILE A 53 9.20 15.75 29.23
CA ILE A 53 8.15 15.80 30.26
C ILE A 53 7.37 14.48 30.32
N ILE A 54 7.18 13.82 29.17
CA ILE A 54 6.36 12.60 29.06
C ILE A 54 7.31 11.41 28.95
N THR A 55 7.50 10.74 30.08
CA THR A 55 8.33 9.52 30.14
C THR A 55 7.47 8.27 29.97
N SER A 56 8.07 7.15 29.52
CA SER A 56 7.33 5.88 29.42
C SER A 56 6.82 5.43 30.81
N LYS A 57 7.52 5.77 31.89
CA LYS A 57 7.08 5.50 33.27
C LYS A 57 5.77 6.22 33.57
N TRP A 58 5.75 7.55 33.37
CA TRP A 58 4.57 8.37 33.56
C TRP A 58 3.39 7.87 32.70
N LEU A 59 3.64 7.54 31.43
CA LEU A 59 2.58 7.06 30.55
C LEU A 59 2.06 5.68 30.98
N ARG A 60 2.90 4.75 31.45
CA ARG A 60 2.45 3.46 32.03
C ARG A 60 1.53 3.66 33.24
N GLU A 61 1.86 4.61 34.12
CA GLU A 61 0.99 4.95 35.26
C GLU A 61 -0.37 5.46 34.78
N LYS A 62 -0.39 6.37 33.80
CA LYS A 62 -1.65 6.91 33.24
C LYS A 62 -2.48 5.87 32.51
N MET A 63 -1.85 5.01 31.71
CA MET A 63 -2.55 3.92 31.03
C MET A 63 -3.26 3.00 32.02
N THR A 64 -2.65 2.75 33.19
CA THR A 64 -3.26 1.91 34.24
C THR A 64 -4.58 2.50 34.76
N LEU A 65 -4.70 3.84 34.82
CA LEU A 65 -5.92 4.52 35.27
C LEU A 65 -7.10 4.34 34.29
N ILE A 66 -6.80 4.20 33.00
CA ILE A 66 -7.82 4.05 31.94
C ILE A 66 -7.99 2.59 31.49
N LYS A 67 -7.30 1.64 32.13
CA LYS A 67 -7.33 0.21 31.79
C LYS A 67 -8.78 -0.33 31.71
N GLY A 68 -9.65 0.12 32.60
CA GLY A 68 -11.06 -0.30 32.65
C GLY A 68 -11.91 0.17 31.46
N ALA A 69 -11.47 1.18 30.70
CA ALA A 69 -12.18 1.69 29.52
C ALA A 69 -11.78 0.96 28.23
N ILE A 70 -10.72 0.14 28.23
CA ILE A 70 -10.25 -0.59 27.03
C ILE A 70 -11.33 -1.49 26.42
N PRO A 71 -12.17 -2.21 27.19
CA PRO A 71 -13.26 -3.00 26.63
C PRO A 71 -14.32 -2.19 25.87
N GLU A 72 -14.38 -0.86 26.08
CA GLU A 72 -15.34 0.03 25.39
C GLU A 72 -14.86 0.47 24.00
N ILE A 73 -13.62 0.12 23.61
CA ILE A 73 -13.09 0.47 22.29
C ILE A 73 -13.91 -0.23 21.21
N PRO A 74 -14.56 0.52 20.29
CA PRO A 74 -15.39 -0.09 19.26
C PRO A 74 -14.52 -0.82 18.24
N GLU A 75 -15.03 -1.95 17.77
CA GLU A 75 -14.44 -2.70 16.67
C GLU A 75 -14.55 -1.91 15.35
N THR A 76 -13.56 -2.07 14.49
CA THR A 76 -13.45 -1.40 13.19
C THR A 76 -13.51 -2.37 12.02
N LEU A 77 -13.17 -3.64 12.24
CA LEU A 77 -13.26 -4.69 11.25
C LEU A 77 -14.64 -5.39 11.30
N PRO A 78 -15.21 -5.81 10.16
CA PRO A 78 -16.40 -6.65 10.16
C PRO A 78 -16.14 -8.00 10.85
N GLU A 79 -17.15 -8.54 11.53
CA GLU A 79 -17.06 -9.81 12.26
C GLU A 79 -16.55 -10.96 11.38
N ALA A 80 -17.05 -11.06 10.14
CA ALA A 80 -16.59 -12.07 9.18
C ALA A 80 -15.08 -12.01 8.91
N VAL A 81 -14.48 -10.81 8.88
CA VAL A 81 -13.03 -10.64 8.65
C VAL A 81 -12.24 -11.09 9.88
N LEU A 82 -12.75 -10.82 11.08
CA LEU A 82 -12.12 -11.29 12.33
C LEU A 82 -12.09 -12.81 12.39
N GLU A 83 -13.20 -13.46 12.01
CA GLU A 83 -13.33 -14.92 12.02
C GLU A 83 -12.44 -15.59 10.96
N GLU A 84 -12.48 -15.10 9.72
CA GLU A 84 -11.74 -15.66 8.59
C GLU A 84 -10.22 -15.54 8.77
N GLU A 85 -9.76 -14.40 9.28
CA GLU A 85 -8.32 -14.12 9.47
C GLU A 85 -7.84 -14.45 10.90
N HIS A 86 -8.71 -15.03 11.74
CA HIS A 86 -8.42 -15.41 13.13
C HIS A 86 -7.82 -14.29 13.99
N LEU A 87 -8.31 -13.07 13.79
CA LEU A 87 -7.79 -11.86 14.43
C LEU A 87 -8.35 -11.68 15.84
N LEU A 88 -7.54 -11.02 16.69
CA LEU A 88 -8.00 -10.57 18.01
C LEU A 88 -9.03 -9.45 17.88
N PRO A 89 -10.04 -9.39 18.76
CA PRO A 89 -10.85 -8.19 18.93
C PRO A 89 -9.96 -6.97 19.19
N ARG A 90 -10.38 -5.80 18.70
CA ARG A 90 -9.57 -4.57 18.79
C ARG A 90 -9.23 -4.19 20.23
N SER A 91 -10.19 -4.29 21.14
CA SER A 91 -9.98 -4.03 22.57
C SER A 91 -8.91 -4.95 23.17
N ASP A 92 -8.92 -6.23 22.82
CA ASP A 92 -7.93 -7.22 23.29
C ASP A 92 -6.54 -6.95 22.73
N ALA A 93 -6.45 -6.56 21.44
CA ALA A 93 -5.17 -6.17 20.85
C ALA A 93 -4.60 -4.91 21.54
N VAL A 94 -5.42 -3.88 21.77
CA VAL A 94 -5.00 -2.69 22.52
C VAL A 94 -4.56 -3.06 23.93
N TYR A 95 -5.30 -3.94 24.60
CA TYR A 95 -4.93 -4.45 25.92
C TYR A 95 -3.54 -5.10 25.89
N ALA A 96 -3.32 -6.06 24.99
CA ALA A 96 -2.07 -6.80 24.87
C ALA A 96 -0.86 -5.90 24.54
N LEU A 97 -1.04 -4.82 23.78
CA LEU A 97 0.04 -3.87 23.49
C LEU A 97 0.45 -3.04 24.73
N HIS A 98 -0.47 -2.78 25.65
CA HIS A 98 -0.22 -1.93 26.81
C HIS A 98 0.02 -2.71 28.12
N PHE A 99 -0.57 -3.90 28.24
CA PHE A 99 -0.55 -4.76 29.42
C PHE A 99 -0.33 -6.24 29.04
N PRO A 100 0.74 -6.58 28.31
CA PRO A 100 0.97 -7.97 27.90
C PRO A 100 1.30 -8.87 29.08
N ASP A 101 0.72 -10.07 29.07
CA ASP A 101 1.13 -11.14 29.97
C ASP A 101 2.33 -11.91 29.40
N ASP A 102 2.39 -12.08 28.08
CA ASP A 102 3.46 -12.76 27.37
C ASP A 102 3.74 -12.17 25.98
N ALA A 103 4.86 -12.56 25.37
CA ALA A 103 5.31 -12.00 24.10
C ALA A 103 4.44 -12.41 22.90
N SER A 104 3.78 -13.58 22.97
CA SER A 104 2.93 -14.07 21.87
C SER A 104 1.65 -13.24 21.74
N GLN A 105 1.11 -12.75 22.86
CA GLN A 105 -0.02 -11.81 22.85
C GLN A 105 0.34 -10.51 22.13
N VAL A 106 1.54 -9.97 22.41
CA VAL A 106 2.04 -8.75 21.75
C VAL A 106 2.15 -8.96 20.24
N GLU A 107 2.72 -10.09 19.82
CA GLU A 107 2.88 -10.42 18.40
C GLU A 107 1.54 -10.49 17.68
N ARG A 108 0.56 -11.21 18.25
CA ARG A 108 -0.80 -11.30 17.68
C ARG A 108 -1.50 -9.94 17.63
N ALA A 109 -1.31 -9.11 18.65
CA ALA A 109 -1.88 -7.78 18.69
C ALA A 109 -1.27 -6.86 17.62
N LEU A 110 0.06 -6.91 17.42
CA LEU A 110 0.74 -6.17 16.35
C LEU A 110 0.25 -6.61 14.97
N GLN A 111 0.22 -7.92 14.70
CA GLN A 111 -0.30 -8.47 13.44
C GLN A 111 -1.72 -7.98 13.15
N ARG A 112 -2.58 -7.96 14.17
CA ARG A 112 -3.95 -7.45 14.02
C ARG A 112 -4.00 -5.94 13.76
N MET A 113 -3.15 -5.13 14.40
CA MET A 113 -3.08 -3.68 14.13
C MET A 113 -2.55 -3.38 12.72
N GLU A 114 -1.52 -4.10 12.28
CA GLU A 114 -0.97 -4.01 10.92
C GLU A 114 -2.02 -4.41 9.88
N PHE A 115 -2.77 -5.48 10.14
CA PHE A 115 -3.89 -5.88 9.30
C PHE A 115 -4.97 -4.80 9.22
N GLU A 116 -5.42 -4.25 10.35
CA GLU A 116 -6.43 -3.18 10.36
C GLU A 116 -5.99 -1.98 9.50
N GLU A 117 -4.73 -1.57 9.64
CA GLU A 117 -4.20 -0.44 8.88
C GLU A 117 -4.22 -0.73 7.38
N MET A 118 -3.75 -1.90 6.96
CA MET A 118 -3.77 -2.32 5.55
C MET A 118 -5.21 -2.44 5.03
N TYR A 119 -6.11 -3.06 5.81
CA TYR A 119 -7.52 -3.22 5.45
C TYR A 119 -8.18 -1.86 5.19
N ARG A 120 -7.96 -0.89 6.08
CA ARG A 120 -8.48 0.48 5.92
C ARG A 120 -7.96 1.11 4.63
N VAL A 121 -6.65 1.04 4.37
CA VAL A 121 -6.04 1.61 3.14
C VAL A 121 -6.63 0.98 1.89
N GLN A 122 -6.77 -0.35 1.85
CA GLN A 122 -7.32 -1.07 0.70
C GLN A 122 -8.80 -0.77 0.49
N LYS A 123 -9.59 -0.72 1.57
CA LYS A 123 -11.02 -0.38 1.53
C LYS A 123 -11.21 1.02 0.95
N GLU A 124 -10.50 2.02 1.47
CA GLU A 124 -10.60 3.39 0.96
C GLU A 124 -10.19 3.49 -0.51
N ALA A 125 -9.13 2.80 -0.92
CA ALA A 125 -8.70 2.78 -2.33
C ALA A 125 -9.79 2.17 -3.24
N LEU A 126 -10.43 1.09 -2.79
CA LEU A 126 -11.51 0.43 -3.53
C LEU A 126 -12.78 1.30 -3.59
N GLU A 127 -13.15 1.95 -2.49
CA GLU A 127 -14.28 2.87 -2.44
C GLU A 127 -14.08 4.06 -3.38
N ARG A 128 -12.89 4.70 -3.34
CA ARG A 128 -12.52 5.76 -4.28
C ARG A 128 -12.57 5.28 -5.74
N LYS A 129 -12.06 4.09 -6.02
CA LYS A 129 -12.13 3.47 -7.35
C LYS A 129 -13.60 3.28 -7.77
N ARG A 130 -14.44 2.71 -6.91
CA ARG A 130 -15.87 2.49 -7.20
C ARG A 130 -16.60 3.79 -7.45
N GLU A 131 -16.36 4.82 -6.64
CA GLU A 131 -16.98 6.14 -6.82
C GLU A 131 -16.58 6.75 -8.18
N TRP A 132 -15.29 6.73 -8.51
CA TRP A 132 -14.80 7.21 -9.80
C TRP A 132 -15.39 6.43 -10.98
N GLN A 133 -15.48 5.10 -10.87
CA GLN A 133 -16.07 4.25 -11.92
C GLN A 133 -17.58 4.44 -12.06
N GLY A 134 -18.28 4.66 -10.95
CA GLY A 134 -19.73 4.74 -10.82
C GLY A 134 -20.35 6.08 -11.23
N ARG A 135 -19.55 7.10 -11.55
CA ARG A 135 -20.04 8.33 -12.19
C ARG A 135 -20.57 7.97 -13.58
N THR A 136 -21.89 7.78 -13.68
CA THR A 136 -22.68 7.56 -14.89
C THR A 136 -22.48 8.73 -15.85
N GLN A 137 -21.40 8.66 -16.62
CA GLN A 137 -21.17 9.52 -17.76
C GLN A 137 -21.51 8.69 -19.00
N GLU A 138 -22.19 9.30 -19.96
CA GLU A 138 -22.25 8.76 -21.32
C GLU A 138 -20.80 8.60 -21.82
N ARG A 139 -20.46 7.38 -22.23
CA ARG A 139 -19.08 7.02 -22.56
C ARG A 139 -19.00 6.50 -23.97
N LEU A 140 -17.96 6.93 -24.67
CA LEU A 140 -17.55 6.31 -25.93
C LEU A 140 -17.08 4.89 -25.61
N LYS A 141 -17.84 3.89 -26.06
CA LYS A 141 -17.38 2.50 -26.04
C LYS A 141 -16.32 2.37 -27.12
N ILE A 142 -15.12 1.93 -26.75
CA ILE A 142 -13.99 1.80 -27.66
C ILE A 142 -13.67 0.30 -27.76
N PRO A 143 -14.34 -0.45 -28.65
CA PRO A 143 -14.02 -1.85 -28.84
C PRO A 143 -12.60 -2.02 -29.39
N MET A 144 -12.00 -3.18 -29.14
CA MET A 144 -10.72 -3.51 -29.75
C MET A 144 -10.90 -3.73 -31.26
N ASP A 145 -10.23 -2.91 -32.08
CA ASP A 145 -10.11 -3.14 -33.53
C ASP A 145 -8.94 -4.09 -33.79
N ILE A 146 -9.26 -5.38 -33.90
CA ILE A 146 -8.27 -6.45 -34.08
C ILE A 146 -7.46 -6.23 -35.37
N GLU A 147 -8.12 -5.79 -36.44
CA GLU A 147 -7.46 -5.62 -37.75
C GLU A 147 -6.53 -4.42 -37.74
N LEU A 148 -6.91 -3.32 -37.07
CA LEU A 148 -6.03 -2.18 -36.83
C LEU A 148 -4.78 -2.59 -36.05
N ILE A 149 -4.93 -3.33 -34.96
CA ILE A 149 -3.80 -3.76 -34.12
C ILE A 149 -2.88 -4.72 -34.88
N ARG A 150 -3.44 -5.66 -35.66
CA ARG A 150 -2.67 -6.54 -36.53
C ARG A 150 -1.89 -5.75 -37.59
N ALA A 151 -2.54 -4.78 -38.24
CA ALA A 151 -1.90 -3.93 -39.22
C ALA A 151 -0.79 -3.07 -38.59
N LEU A 152 -1.01 -2.55 -37.37
CA LEU A 152 -0.01 -1.81 -36.64
C LEU A 152 1.22 -2.68 -36.39
N PHE A 153 1.04 -3.90 -35.86
CA PHE A 153 2.16 -4.81 -35.61
C PHE A 153 2.90 -5.21 -36.89
N ALA A 154 2.19 -5.43 -37.99
CA ALA A 154 2.79 -5.74 -39.29
C ALA A 154 3.58 -4.56 -39.88
N SER A 155 3.25 -3.33 -39.47
CA SER A 155 3.99 -2.13 -39.90
C SER A 155 5.28 -1.90 -39.09
N LEU A 156 5.50 -2.55 -37.96
CA LEU A 156 6.67 -2.29 -37.14
C LEU A 156 7.94 -2.92 -37.73
N ARG A 157 9.09 -2.27 -37.55
CA ARG A 157 10.41 -2.79 -37.95
C ARG A 157 10.95 -3.87 -37.00
N PHE A 158 10.20 -4.20 -35.96
CA PHE A 158 10.54 -5.18 -34.94
C PHE A 158 9.26 -5.92 -34.53
N THR A 159 9.42 -7.09 -33.93
CA THR A 159 8.28 -7.86 -33.44
C THR A 159 7.99 -7.47 -31.99
N PRO A 160 6.77 -7.02 -31.65
CA PRO A 160 6.40 -6.77 -30.26
C PRO A 160 6.55 -8.01 -29.40
N THR A 161 7.02 -7.83 -28.17
CA THR A 161 7.17 -8.95 -27.22
C THR A 161 5.82 -9.51 -26.81
N ASN A 162 5.79 -10.74 -26.29
CA ASN A 162 4.55 -11.33 -25.80
C ASN A 162 3.92 -10.47 -24.67
N SER A 163 4.75 -9.96 -23.75
CA SER A 163 4.28 -9.09 -22.66
C SER A 163 3.66 -7.79 -23.17
N GLN A 164 4.20 -7.18 -24.24
CA GLN A 164 3.60 -6.01 -24.87
C GLN A 164 2.24 -6.35 -25.51
N LYS A 165 2.12 -7.50 -26.19
CA LYS A 165 0.86 -7.95 -26.80
C LYS A 165 -0.21 -8.21 -25.74
N ILE A 166 0.15 -8.86 -24.63
CA ILE A 166 -0.74 -9.11 -23.49
C ILE A 166 -1.19 -7.77 -22.89
N ALA A 167 -0.27 -6.85 -22.62
CA ALA A 167 -0.59 -5.54 -22.06
C ALA A 167 -1.56 -4.75 -22.96
N ILE A 168 -1.32 -4.73 -24.28
CA ILE A 168 -2.22 -4.08 -25.24
C ILE A 168 -3.61 -4.73 -25.20
N TYR A 169 -3.66 -6.06 -25.27
CA TYR A 169 -4.93 -6.81 -25.23
C TYR A 169 -5.73 -6.51 -23.95
N GLU A 170 -5.09 -6.57 -22.79
CA GLU A 170 -5.75 -6.32 -21.51
C GLU A 170 -6.26 -4.88 -21.38
N ILE A 171 -5.48 -3.89 -21.83
CA ILE A 171 -5.90 -2.48 -21.82
C ILE A 171 -7.12 -2.31 -22.72
N LEU A 172 -7.07 -2.81 -23.96
CA LEU A 172 -8.18 -2.68 -24.90
C LEU A 172 -9.44 -3.43 -24.44
N LYS A 173 -9.27 -4.59 -23.79
CA LYS A 173 -10.39 -5.32 -23.17
C LYS A 173 -11.03 -4.59 -22.00
N ASP A 174 -10.26 -3.83 -21.23
CA ASP A 174 -10.83 -2.97 -20.20
C ASP A 174 -11.57 -1.76 -20.79
N MET A 175 -11.09 -1.23 -21.92
CA MET A 175 -11.74 -0.11 -22.62
C MET A 175 -13.07 -0.49 -23.29
N GLU A 176 -13.31 -1.79 -23.51
CA GLU A 176 -14.60 -2.33 -23.94
C GLU A 176 -15.67 -2.28 -22.83
N GLN A 177 -15.26 -2.22 -21.55
CA GLN A 177 -16.18 -2.30 -20.43
C GLN A 177 -16.97 -1.01 -20.24
N SER A 178 -18.12 -1.10 -19.55
CA SER A 178 -18.95 0.07 -19.22
C SER A 178 -18.34 0.97 -18.14
N ARG A 179 -17.32 0.49 -17.42
CA ARG A 179 -16.54 1.24 -16.43
C ARG A 179 -15.28 1.84 -17.05
N PRO A 180 -14.78 3.00 -16.61
CA PRO A 180 -13.59 3.58 -17.20
C PRO A 180 -12.36 2.74 -16.82
N MET A 181 -11.45 2.60 -17.80
CA MET A 181 -10.21 1.87 -17.65
C MET A 181 -9.24 2.64 -16.75
N SER A 182 -8.73 1.97 -15.71
CA SER A 182 -7.70 2.49 -14.82
C SER A 182 -6.69 1.37 -14.59
N ARG A 183 -5.59 1.43 -15.35
CA ARG A 183 -4.48 0.48 -15.31
C ARG A 183 -3.16 1.20 -15.13
N LEU A 184 -2.27 0.57 -14.36
CA LEU A 184 -0.87 0.93 -14.29
C LEU A 184 -0.10 0.02 -15.25
N LEU A 185 0.51 0.61 -16.28
CA LEU A 185 1.44 -0.10 -17.15
C LEU A 185 2.85 0.03 -16.57
N GLU A 186 3.32 -1.03 -15.92
CA GLU A 186 4.64 -1.08 -15.31
C GLU A 186 5.63 -1.83 -16.20
N GLY A 187 6.89 -1.40 -16.19
CA GLY A 187 7.98 -2.06 -16.88
C GLY A 187 9.26 -1.23 -16.88
N ASP A 188 10.40 -1.87 -17.09
CA ASP A 188 11.71 -1.21 -17.03
C ASP A 188 11.89 -0.13 -18.12
N VAL A 189 12.89 0.72 -17.96
CA VAL A 189 13.29 1.68 -19.00
C VAL A 189 13.68 0.88 -20.26
N GLY A 190 13.13 1.26 -21.41
CA GLY A 190 13.38 0.57 -22.68
C GLY A 190 12.50 -0.65 -22.96
N SER A 191 11.62 -1.08 -22.04
CA SER A 191 10.68 -2.21 -22.23
C SER A 191 9.60 -1.98 -23.30
N GLY A 192 9.56 -0.80 -23.94
CA GLY A 192 8.62 -0.48 -25.01
C GLY A 192 7.22 -0.07 -24.54
N LYS A 193 7.08 0.49 -23.32
CA LYS A 193 5.81 1.07 -22.83
C LYS A 193 5.18 2.06 -23.82
N THR A 194 6.02 2.82 -24.52
CA THR A 194 5.57 3.77 -25.56
C THR A 194 4.82 3.07 -26.68
N LEU A 195 5.25 1.89 -27.13
CA LEU A 195 4.53 1.13 -28.16
C LEU A 195 3.13 0.72 -27.69
N VAL A 196 3.03 0.24 -26.44
CA VAL A 196 1.74 -0.14 -25.84
C VAL A 196 0.80 1.06 -25.82
N ALA A 197 1.28 2.23 -25.36
CA ALA A 197 0.51 3.47 -25.38
C ALA A 197 0.08 3.88 -26.80
N THR A 198 0.99 3.83 -27.78
CA THR A 198 0.69 4.17 -29.18
C THR A 198 -0.39 3.26 -29.77
N ALA A 199 -0.34 1.95 -29.52
CA ALA A 199 -1.35 1.01 -29.99
C ALA A 199 -2.73 1.31 -29.42
N VAL A 200 -2.79 1.63 -28.12
CA VAL A 200 -4.04 2.02 -27.44
C VAL A 200 -4.57 3.34 -28.01
N MET A 201 -3.70 4.34 -28.17
CA MET A 201 -4.09 5.64 -28.75
C MET A 201 -4.61 5.49 -30.19
N ALA A 202 -3.97 4.67 -31.01
CA ALA A 202 -4.44 4.40 -32.37
C ALA A 202 -5.85 3.79 -32.38
N ASN A 203 -6.13 2.85 -31.48
CA ASN A 203 -7.46 2.25 -31.34
C ASN A 203 -8.52 3.28 -30.90
N VAL A 204 -8.19 4.18 -29.97
CA VAL A 204 -9.09 5.26 -29.54
C VAL A 204 -9.41 6.21 -30.69
N ILE A 205 -8.38 6.66 -31.41
CA ILE A 205 -8.51 7.58 -32.53
C ILE A 205 -9.35 6.96 -33.66
N ARG A 206 -9.16 5.65 -33.93
CA ARG A 206 -9.95 4.91 -34.92
C ARG A 206 -11.45 4.94 -34.64
N HIS A 207 -11.83 5.02 -33.37
CA HIS A 207 -13.23 5.09 -32.92
C HIS A 207 -13.72 6.53 -32.68
N GLY A 208 -13.01 7.54 -33.19
CA GLY A 208 -13.40 8.95 -33.08
C GLY A 208 -13.12 9.59 -31.73
N GLY A 209 -12.37 8.90 -30.85
CA GLY A 209 -11.91 9.46 -29.58
C GLY A 209 -10.66 10.33 -29.72
N GLN A 210 -10.40 11.12 -28.67
CA GLN A 210 -9.16 11.90 -28.54
C GLN A 210 -8.30 11.33 -27.41
N CYS A 211 -6.98 11.45 -27.56
CA CYS A 211 -6.01 11.00 -26.56
C CYS A 211 -5.18 12.17 -26.05
N ALA A 212 -4.91 12.19 -24.74
CA ALA A 212 -3.95 13.08 -24.12
C ALA A 212 -2.86 12.25 -23.42
N LEU A 213 -1.60 12.54 -23.71
CA LEU A 213 -0.45 11.94 -23.03
C LEU A 213 0.17 12.99 -22.10
N MET A 214 0.06 12.77 -20.79
CA MET A 214 0.66 13.65 -19.79
C MET A 214 2.07 13.17 -19.45
N VAL A 215 3.03 14.09 -19.44
CA VAL A 215 4.47 13.80 -19.29
C VAL A 215 5.06 14.82 -18.31
N PRO A 216 6.00 14.44 -17.42
CA PRO A 216 6.44 15.34 -16.34
C PRO A 216 7.34 16.50 -16.78
N THR A 217 7.97 16.43 -17.96
CA THR A 217 8.87 17.49 -18.46
C THR A 217 8.72 17.70 -19.97
N GLU A 218 9.04 18.92 -20.43
CA GLU A 218 9.00 19.29 -21.84
C GLU A 218 9.95 18.45 -22.70
N VAL A 219 11.13 18.12 -22.18
CA VAL A 219 12.14 17.31 -22.90
C VAL A 219 11.58 15.91 -23.19
N LEU A 220 10.98 15.26 -22.19
CA LEU A 220 10.33 13.96 -22.37
C LEU A 220 9.11 14.07 -23.30
N ALA A 221 8.35 15.16 -23.23
CA ALA A 221 7.22 15.39 -24.12
C ALA A 221 7.67 15.44 -25.60
N LYS A 222 8.75 16.18 -25.90
CA LYS A 222 9.34 16.23 -27.25
C LYS A 222 9.80 14.85 -27.72
N GLN A 223 10.44 14.07 -26.86
CA GLN A 223 10.87 12.70 -27.16
C GLN A 223 9.68 11.78 -27.47
N HIS A 224 8.62 11.84 -26.68
CA HIS A 224 7.40 11.06 -26.93
C HIS A 224 6.70 11.47 -28.21
N VAL A 225 6.55 12.77 -28.48
CA VAL A 225 5.95 13.27 -29.73
C VAL A 225 6.72 12.75 -30.95
N GLN A 226 8.06 12.84 -30.93
CA GLN A 226 8.89 12.34 -32.01
C GLN A 226 8.70 10.82 -32.20
N SER A 227 8.87 10.03 -31.14
CA SER A 227 8.81 8.56 -31.22
C SER A 227 7.43 8.03 -31.62
N ILE A 228 6.36 8.60 -31.06
CA ILE A 228 4.98 8.22 -31.39
C ILE A 228 4.64 8.68 -32.80
N GLY A 229 5.03 9.91 -33.17
CA GLY A 229 4.80 10.47 -34.50
C GLY A 229 5.45 9.63 -35.60
N GLU A 230 6.73 9.27 -35.44
CA GLU A 230 7.44 8.38 -36.38
C GLU A 230 6.72 7.04 -36.55
N THR A 231 6.26 6.44 -35.44
CA THR A 231 5.53 5.16 -35.47
C THR A 231 4.20 5.29 -36.22
N LEU A 232 3.42 6.34 -35.95
CA LEU A 232 2.11 6.55 -36.58
C LEU A 232 2.22 6.94 -38.06
N ILE A 233 3.24 7.72 -38.45
CA ILE A 233 3.51 8.05 -39.86
C ILE A 233 3.86 6.79 -40.64
N HIS A 234 4.73 5.94 -40.07
CA HIS A 234 5.09 4.67 -40.68
C HIS A 234 3.86 3.76 -40.85
N PHE A 235 3.04 3.67 -39.81
CA PHE A 235 1.79 2.91 -39.85
C PHE A 235 0.81 3.45 -40.90
N TYR A 236 0.61 4.77 -40.97
CA TYR A 236 -0.25 5.39 -41.98
C TYR A 236 0.24 5.07 -43.41
N THR A 237 1.55 5.17 -43.64
CA THR A 237 2.15 4.85 -44.95
C THR A 237 1.93 3.38 -45.32
N TYR A 238 2.07 2.47 -44.34
CA TYR A 238 1.79 1.05 -44.53
C TYR A 238 0.32 0.80 -44.92
N LEU A 239 -0.64 1.49 -44.30
CA LEU A 239 -2.06 1.37 -44.65
C LEU A 239 -2.34 1.85 -46.08
N GLN A 240 -1.78 3.00 -46.47
CA GLN A 240 -1.92 3.54 -47.84
C GLN A 240 -1.34 2.59 -48.90
N GLY A 241 -0.19 1.96 -48.61
CA GLY A 241 0.43 0.96 -49.50
C GLY A 241 -0.43 -0.30 -49.70
N LYS A 242 -1.24 -0.69 -48.70
CA LYS A 242 -2.19 -1.80 -48.82
C LYS A 242 -3.44 -1.43 -49.63
N GLU A 243 -3.98 -0.22 -49.44
CA GLU A 243 -5.15 0.26 -50.18
C GLU A 243 -4.85 0.44 -51.68
N GLY A 244 -3.63 0.85 -52.04
CA GLY A 244 -3.18 0.96 -53.42
C GLY A 244 -3.03 -0.38 -54.17
N GLY A 245 -2.90 -1.50 -53.45
CA GLY A 245 -2.76 -2.84 -54.03
C GLY A 245 -4.07 -3.58 -54.30
N THR A 246 -5.21 -3.05 -53.88
CA THR A 246 -6.53 -3.73 -53.98
C THR A 246 -7.39 -3.20 -55.15
N LYS A 247 -6.80 -2.43 -56.07
CA LYS A 247 -7.44 -1.99 -57.33
C LYS A 247 -6.70 -2.52 -58.56
N MET A 248 -6.58 -3.84 -58.65
CA MET A 248 -6.34 -4.53 -59.93
C MET A 248 -6.94 -5.92 -59.86
N HIS A 249 -8.27 -6.01 -60.03
CA HIS A 249 -8.99 -7.12 -60.66
C HIS A 249 -10.36 -6.63 -61.09
#